data_AF-A0A110B472-F1
#
_entry.id   AF-A0A110B472-F1
#
_cell.length_a   1.000
_cell.length_b   1.000
_cell.length_c   1.000
_cell.angle_alpha   90.00
_cell.angle_beta   90.00
_cell.angle_gamma   90.00
#
_symmetry.space_group_name_H-M   'P 1'
#
loop_
_entity.id
_entity.type
_entity.pdbx_description
1 polymer ?
#
loop_
_entity_poly.entity_id
_entity_poly.type
_entity_poly.pdbx_seq_one_letter_code
_entity_poly.pdbx_strand_id
1 'polypeptide(L)'
;MKNVKKIALGLIAGAMAISFSAFTNAHSNNFIRPNKAVKAGMITDNYIVQPSLNDFVQLSSTPVSADCSGTATRQCAYDVTSTGKSNIPDLASYTGAEIDNYVSHGWLTPASGSSDALYQP
;
A
#
# COMPACT_ATOMS: atom_id res chain seq x y z
N MET A 1 -3.65 -84.09 26.78
CA MET A 1 -4.05 -84.60 25.45
C MET A 1 -4.31 -83.41 24.55
N LYS A 2 -3.38 -83.06 23.66
CA LYS A 2 -3.34 -83.41 22.23
C LYS A 2 -3.89 -82.27 21.34
N ASN A 3 -2.91 -81.61 20.71
CA ASN A 3 -2.90 -81.21 19.29
C ASN A 3 -3.54 -79.87 18.91
N VAL A 4 -2.73 -78.82 18.97
CA VAL A 4 -2.90 -77.60 18.17
C VAL A 4 -2.66 -77.99 16.69
N LYS A 5 -3.75 -78.11 15.94
CA LYS A 5 -3.78 -78.43 14.51
C LYS A 5 -3.78 -77.14 13.68
N LYS A 6 -2.83 -77.07 12.73
CA LYS A 6 -2.97 -76.55 11.34
C LYS A 6 -3.24 -75.03 11.19
N ILE A 7 -2.25 -74.22 10.81
CA ILE A 7 -1.81 -73.87 9.43
C ILE A 7 -2.94 -73.32 8.54
N ALA A 8 -2.90 -72.00 8.30
CA ALA A 8 -3.32 -71.24 7.11
C ALA A 8 -2.82 -69.79 7.35
N LEU A 9 -1.75 -69.25 6.75
CA LEU A 9 -1.41 -69.10 5.33
C LEU A 9 -2.60 -68.55 4.51
N GLY A 10 -2.92 -67.28 4.76
CA GLY A 10 -3.91 -66.51 4.02
C GLY A 10 -3.33 -65.14 3.67
N LEU A 11 -2.74 -65.06 2.48
CA LEU A 11 -2.34 -63.86 1.75
C LEU A 11 -3.45 -62.80 1.79
N ILE A 12 -3.16 -61.60 2.32
CA ILE A 12 -3.93 -60.39 2.00
C ILE A 12 -2.96 -59.40 1.36
N ALA A 13 -2.80 -59.56 0.05
CA ALA A 13 -2.35 -58.50 -0.82
C ALA A 13 -3.57 -57.61 -1.10
N GLY A 14 -3.56 -56.40 -0.55
CA GLY A 14 -4.57 -55.36 -0.81
C GLY A 14 -3.85 -54.08 -1.19
N ALA A 15 -3.77 -53.83 -2.49
CA ALA A 15 -3.14 -52.67 -3.09
C ALA A 15 -3.82 -51.36 -2.65
N MET A 16 -3.03 -50.40 -2.18
CA MET A 16 -3.32 -48.98 -2.37
C MET A 16 -2.17 -48.37 -3.14
N ALA A 17 -2.27 -48.50 -4.46
CA ALA A 17 -1.50 -47.68 -5.39
C ALA A 17 -2.20 -46.32 -5.53
N ILE A 18 -1.43 -45.35 -6.02
CA ILE A 18 -1.84 -44.01 -6.50
C ILE A 18 -1.88 -43.00 -5.33
N SER A 19 -1.12 -41.92 -5.30
CA SER A 19 -0.44 -41.18 -6.37
C SER A 19 0.58 -40.22 -5.77
N PHE A 20 1.71 -40.07 -6.47
CA PHE A 20 2.62 -38.95 -6.32
C PHE A 20 1.87 -37.62 -6.43
N SER A 21 2.08 -36.72 -5.48
CA SER A 21 2.14 -35.29 -5.81
C SER A 21 3.56 -34.86 -5.48
N ALA A 22 4.37 -34.75 -6.54
CA ALA A 22 5.64 -34.08 -6.48
C ALA A 22 5.41 -32.70 -5.86
N PHE A 23 6.20 -32.36 -4.84
CA PHE A 23 6.32 -30.97 -4.39
C PHE A 23 7.00 -30.19 -5.52
N THR A 24 6.21 -29.74 -6.49
CA THR A 24 6.63 -28.68 -7.39
C THR A 24 6.72 -27.44 -6.51
N ASN A 25 7.96 -27.04 -6.17
CA ASN A 25 8.26 -25.71 -5.67
C ASN A 25 7.86 -24.70 -6.75
N ALA A 26 6.57 -24.38 -6.83
CA ALA A 26 6.12 -23.16 -7.46
C ALA A 26 6.58 -22.04 -6.52
N HIS A 27 7.77 -21.52 -6.77
CA HIS A 27 8.18 -20.21 -6.30
C HIS A 27 7.28 -19.18 -7.00
N SER A 28 6.00 -19.15 -6.61
CA SER A 28 5.08 -18.08 -6.94
C SER A 28 5.50 -16.91 -6.08
N ASN A 29 6.41 -16.11 -6.64
CA ASN A 29 6.77 -14.81 -6.10
C ASN A 29 5.63 -13.80 -6.37
N ASN A 30 4.39 -14.21 -6.11
CA ASN A 30 3.28 -13.29 -5.94
C ASN A 30 3.29 -12.87 -4.48
N PHE A 31 4.24 -11.98 -4.17
CA PHE A 31 4.07 -11.04 -3.09
C PHE A 31 2.80 -10.26 -3.43
N ILE A 32 1.63 -10.76 -3.02
CA ILE A 32 0.43 -9.96 -2.89
C ILE A 32 0.83 -8.91 -1.85
N ARG A 33 1.35 -7.78 -2.33
CA ARG A 33 1.41 -6.57 -1.54
C ARG A 33 -0.01 -6.43 -1.01
N PRO A 34 -0.25 -6.46 0.32
CA PRO A 34 -1.55 -6.06 0.81
C PRO A 34 -1.69 -4.62 0.34
N ASN A 35 -2.44 -4.41 -0.75
CA ASN A 35 -3.07 -3.14 -1.04
C ASN A 35 -4.00 -2.96 0.14
N LYS A 36 -3.45 -2.40 1.22
CA LYS A 36 -4.17 -2.05 2.43
C LYS A 36 -5.29 -1.17 1.91
N ALA A 37 -6.50 -1.72 1.89
CA ALA A 37 -7.65 -1.04 1.31
C ALA A 37 -7.70 0.34 1.97
N VAL A 38 -7.62 1.39 1.17
CA VAL A 38 -7.72 2.77 1.64
C VAL A 38 -9.04 2.84 2.40
N LYS A 39 -8.98 3.23 3.68
CA LYS A 39 -10.18 3.32 4.51
C LYS A 39 -11.14 4.29 3.81
N ALA A 40 -12.43 3.92 3.72
CA ALA A 40 -13.40 4.76 3.03
C ALA A 40 -13.37 6.20 3.57
N GLY A 41 -13.35 7.18 2.66
CA GLY A 41 -13.24 8.62 3.00
C GLY A 41 -11.82 9.11 3.31
N MET A 42 -10.78 8.35 2.96
CA MET A 42 -9.39 8.81 3.02
C MET A 42 -8.86 9.16 1.64
N ILE A 43 -7.89 10.07 1.61
CA ILE A 43 -7.21 10.52 0.39
C ILE A 43 -6.77 9.34 -0.48
N THR A 44 -7.16 9.39 -1.75
CA THR A 44 -6.75 8.39 -2.75
C THR A 44 -5.65 8.90 -3.67
N ASP A 45 -5.46 10.22 -3.72
CA ASP A 45 -4.47 10.92 -4.54
C ASP A 45 -3.07 10.92 -3.95
N ASN A 46 -2.06 10.89 -4.82
CA ASN A 46 -0.67 10.67 -4.40
C ASN A 46 0.01 11.94 -3.94
N TYR A 47 -0.55 13.10 -4.27
CA TYR A 47 0.06 14.38 -4.02
C TYR A 47 -0.94 15.36 -3.43
N ILE A 48 -0.43 16.26 -2.61
CA ILE A 48 -1.13 17.48 -2.19
C ILE A 48 -0.30 18.67 -2.67
N VAL A 49 -0.91 19.55 -3.45
CA VAL A 49 -0.26 20.70 -4.06
C VAL A 49 -0.87 21.98 -3.52
N GLN A 50 -0.06 23.03 -3.43
CA GLN A 50 -0.48 24.35 -3.02
C GLN A 50 -0.62 25.29 -4.23
N PRO A 51 -1.78 25.32 -4.91
CA PRO A 51 -1.99 26.21 -6.04
C PRO A 51 -2.01 27.68 -5.63
N SER A 52 -2.44 28.01 -4.41
CA SER A 52 -2.48 29.39 -3.91
C SER A 52 -2.18 29.47 -2.41
N LEU A 53 -1.94 30.68 -1.86
CA LEU A 53 -1.49 30.84 -0.47
C LEU A 53 -2.44 30.18 0.55
N ASN A 54 -1.93 29.18 1.28
CA ASN A 54 -2.63 28.38 2.30
C ASN A 54 -3.83 27.54 1.80
N ASP A 55 -4.00 27.39 0.48
CA ASP A 55 -4.99 26.50 -0.12
C ASP A 55 -4.28 25.32 -0.78
N PHE A 56 -4.67 24.11 -0.40
CA PHE A 56 -4.03 22.88 -0.83
C PHE A 56 -5.04 21.92 -1.43
N VAL A 57 -4.73 21.38 -2.60
CA VAL A 57 -5.63 20.47 -3.33
C VAL A 57 -4.94 19.15 -3.62
N GLN A 58 -5.75 18.11 -3.79
CA GLN A 58 -5.26 16.79 -4.14
C GLN A 58 -4.90 16.71 -5.63
N LEU A 59 -3.82 15.99 -5.95
CA LEU A 59 -3.43 15.69 -7.33
C LEU A 59 -3.09 14.19 -7.46
N SER A 60 -3.65 13.55 -8.48
CA SER A 60 -3.34 12.16 -8.83
C SER A 60 -2.01 12.05 -9.59
N SER A 61 -1.74 13.02 -10.46
CA SER A 61 -0.54 13.11 -11.29
C SER A 61 0.61 13.80 -10.56
N THR A 62 1.84 13.51 -11.01
CA THR A 62 3.04 14.19 -10.50
C THR A 62 2.92 15.70 -10.70
N PRO A 63 3.06 16.51 -9.64
CA PRO A 63 2.97 17.96 -9.72
C PRO A 63 4.08 18.55 -10.59
N VAL A 64 3.75 19.58 -11.36
CA VAL A 64 4.69 20.40 -12.13
C VAL A 64 4.76 21.80 -11.53
N SER A 65 5.79 22.57 -11.89
CA SER A 65 5.94 23.95 -11.39
C SER A 65 4.76 24.87 -11.73
N ALA A 66 4.01 24.57 -12.79
CA ALA A 66 2.80 25.31 -13.16
C ALA A 66 1.62 25.08 -12.19
N ASP A 67 1.66 24.00 -11.39
CA ASP A 67 0.66 23.75 -10.36
C ASP A 67 0.93 24.57 -9.09
N CYS A 68 2.06 25.28 -9.04
CA CYS A 68 2.50 26.16 -7.97
C CYS A 68 2.36 27.62 -8.39
N SER A 69 1.49 28.42 -7.74
CA SER A 69 1.40 29.84 -8.04
C SER A 69 1.45 30.73 -6.80
N GLY A 70 2.05 31.92 -6.95
CA GLY A 70 2.11 32.97 -5.94
C GLY A 70 3.38 32.94 -5.07
N THR A 71 3.22 33.26 -3.80
CA THR A 71 4.29 33.21 -2.79
C THR A 71 3.79 32.39 -1.62
N ALA A 72 4.55 31.40 -1.17
CA ALA A 72 4.20 30.59 -0.01
C ALA A 72 5.41 30.29 0.85
N THR A 73 5.15 30.00 2.12
CA THR A 73 6.17 29.59 3.11
C THR A 73 6.28 28.08 3.25
N ARG A 74 5.51 27.32 2.48
CA ARG A 74 5.41 25.85 2.52
C ARG A 74 5.90 25.27 1.20
N GLN A 75 6.04 23.95 1.16
CA GLN A 75 6.42 23.25 -0.07
C GLN A 75 5.27 23.34 -1.07
N CYS A 76 5.59 23.54 -2.35
CA CYS A 76 4.55 23.52 -3.38
C CYS A 76 3.81 22.19 -3.41
N ALA A 77 4.53 21.09 -3.27
CA ALA A 77 3.98 19.77 -3.43
C ALA A 77 4.46 18.85 -2.32
N TYR A 78 3.53 18.04 -1.84
CA TYR A 78 3.77 17.00 -0.85
C TYR A 78 3.37 15.65 -1.42
N ASP A 79 4.21 14.65 -1.23
CA ASP A 79 3.90 13.25 -1.46
C ASP A 79 3.08 12.72 -0.28
N VAL A 80 1.98 12.03 -0.60
CA VAL A 80 1.15 11.34 0.39
C VAL A 80 1.76 9.98 0.68
N THR A 81 2.29 9.82 1.88
CA THR A 81 2.88 8.54 2.33
C THR A 81 1.81 7.44 2.43
N SER A 82 2.26 6.18 2.49
CA SER A 82 1.35 5.05 2.75
C SER A 82 0.56 5.17 4.06
N THR A 83 1.17 5.79 5.08
CA THR A 83 0.51 6.13 6.34
C THR A 83 -0.49 7.26 6.13
N GLY A 84 -0.15 8.28 5.35
CA GLY A 84 -1.05 9.39 5.00
C GLY A 84 -2.33 8.92 4.31
N LYS A 85 -2.23 7.98 3.35
CA LYS A 85 -3.38 7.33 2.69
C LYS A 85 -4.36 6.66 3.67
N SER A 86 -3.93 6.34 4.89
CA SER A 86 -4.78 5.72 5.91
C SER A 86 -5.38 6.71 6.92
N ASN A 87 -4.90 7.95 6.95
CA ASN A 87 -5.19 8.91 8.03
C ASN A 87 -5.62 10.30 7.56
N ILE A 88 -5.29 10.70 6.34
CA ILE A 88 -5.70 11.99 5.77
C ILE A 88 -7.10 11.82 5.16
N PRO A 89 -8.11 12.57 5.63
CA PRO A 89 -9.45 12.54 5.06
C PRO A 89 -9.46 13.01 3.60
N ASP A 90 -10.34 12.45 2.78
CA ASP A 90 -10.55 12.92 1.41
C ASP A 90 -11.38 14.21 1.40
N LEU A 91 -10.73 15.35 1.11
CA LEU A 91 -11.33 16.68 1.09
C LEU A 91 -11.07 17.41 -0.23
N ALA A 92 -11.98 18.29 -0.64
CA ALA A 92 -11.80 19.11 -1.84
C ALA A 92 -10.59 20.06 -1.71
N SER A 93 -10.32 20.56 -0.51
CA SER A 93 -9.10 21.30 -0.19
C SER A 93 -8.71 21.16 1.29
N TYR A 94 -7.46 21.51 1.58
CA TYR A 94 -6.88 21.54 2.93
C TYR A 94 -6.31 22.93 3.21
N THR A 95 -6.35 23.31 4.48
CA THR A 95 -5.75 24.53 5.01
C THR A 95 -4.28 24.33 5.33
N GLY A 96 -3.50 25.43 5.39
CA GLY A 96 -2.11 25.36 5.82
C GLY A 96 -1.88 24.74 7.21
N ALA A 97 -2.84 24.90 8.14
CA ALA A 97 -2.76 24.29 9.47
C ALA A 97 -2.92 22.76 9.43
N GLU A 98 -3.79 22.26 8.55
CA GLU A 98 -3.94 20.82 8.33
C GLU A 98 -2.67 20.23 7.69
N ILE A 99 -2.07 20.93 6.73
CA ILE A 99 -0.80 20.50 6.13
C ILE A 99 0.31 20.45 7.17
N ASP A 100 0.46 21.48 8.00
CA ASP A 100 1.46 21.47 9.09
C ASP A 100 1.23 20.28 10.04
N ASN A 101 -0.03 20.00 10.35
CA ASN A 101 -0.39 18.83 11.15
C ASN A 101 0.03 17.53 10.46
N TYR A 102 -0.31 17.33 9.19
CA TYR A 102 0.01 16.10 8.46
C TYR A 102 1.51 15.91 8.24
N VAL A 103 2.25 16.99 8.00
CA VAL A 103 3.73 16.96 7.93
C VAL A 103 4.31 16.58 9.29
N SER A 104 3.80 17.16 10.39
CA SER A 104 4.30 16.82 11.75
C SER A 104 4.06 15.36 12.15
N HIS A 105 3.01 14.72 11.60
CA HIS A 105 2.72 13.30 11.79
C HIS A 105 3.48 12.38 10.82
N GLY A 106 4.27 12.94 9.90
CA GLY A 106 4.96 12.17 8.86
C GLY A 106 4.01 11.53 7.84
N TRP A 107 2.81 12.08 7.69
CA TRP A 107 1.81 11.60 6.72
C TRP A 107 2.05 12.20 5.33
N LEU A 108 2.67 13.38 5.30
CA LEU A 108 3.14 14.07 4.10
C LEU A 108 4.65 14.23 4.15
N THR A 109 5.28 14.11 2.99
CA THR A 109 6.70 14.45 2.81
C THR A 109 6.83 15.41 1.63
N PRO A 110 7.81 16.34 1.61
CA PRO A 110 8.04 17.16 0.43
C PRO A 110 8.20 16.29 -0.81
N ALA A 111 7.47 16.60 -1.88
CA ALA A 111 7.58 15.86 -3.12
C ALA A 111 8.97 16.07 -3.74
N SER A 112 9.43 15.08 -4.51
CA SER A 112 10.75 15.17 -5.16
C SER A 112 10.87 16.44 -6.01
N GLY A 113 11.90 17.24 -5.72
CA GLY A 113 12.13 18.49 -6.42
C GLY A 113 11.23 19.64 -5.98
N SER A 114 10.37 19.46 -4.97
CA SER A 114 9.56 20.53 -4.38
C SER A 114 10.40 21.49 -3.52
N SER A 115 10.05 22.77 -3.56
CA SER A 115 10.58 23.80 -2.68
C SER A 115 9.56 24.94 -2.51
N ASP A 116 9.78 25.76 -1.49
CA ASP A 116 9.13 27.05 -1.28
C ASP A 116 9.52 28.08 -2.37
N ALA A 117 10.64 27.88 -3.06
CA ALA A 117 11.10 28.73 -4.16
C ALA A 117 10.49 28.39 -5.53
N LEU A 118 9.68 27.32 -5.65
CA LEU A 118 9.05 26.92 -6.92
C LEU A 118 7.81 27.73 -7.29
N TYR A 119 7.29 28.53 -6.37
CA TYR A 119 6.09 29.30 -6.64
C TYR A 119 6.42 30.42 -7.62
N GLN A 120 5.68 30.47 -8.73
CA GLN A 120 5.83 31.55 -9.70
C GLN A 120 5.23 32.84 -9.11
N PRO A 121 6.00 33.94 -9.05
CA PRO A 121 5.53 35.22 -8.53
C PRO A 121 4.43 35.85 -9.39
#